data_AF-A0A9J6FGU0-F1
#
_entry.id   AF-A0A9J6FGU0-F1
#
_cell.length_a   1.000
_cell.length_b   1.000
_cell.length_c   1.000
_cell.angle_alpha   90.00
_cell.angle_beta   90.00
_cell.angle_gamma   90.00
#
_symmetry.space_group_name_H-M   'P 1'
#
loop_
_entity.id
_entity.type
_entity.pdbx_description
1 polymer ?
#
loop_
_entity_poly.entity_id
_entity_poly.type
_entity_poly.pdbx_seq_one_letter_code
_entity_poly.pdbx_strand_id
1 'polypeptide(L)'
;MVTAVQKLLKCPPAEVKDVEKKQELAIALALTFLAGRKWSRTRSKLPAVVPSQAPPSEGDAAQQPSSVPGGGPPAAPSAGRFYLRGALLPLRCTDTRELRAVNNMKAASARSLARVTCSFLNMWKPCTVFYGISPDGHVRGVPLSLEERDALRRGIDFMVGNLRPHPTSTSVRVEFVPALWSKLESRKEVFWYVVEVHVHGVPRTVYTLSDGDCFLRKDGETYQAHTFEIRSWVVQQEEEHYLRGLASQESEGAAGGDGPPPGAPSAGV
;
A
#
# COMPACT_ATOMS: atom_id res chain seq x y z
N MET A 1 17.40 -9.73 -26.35
CA MET A 1 17.23 -10.13 -24.94
C MET A 1 18.53 -10.15 -24.12
N VAL A 2 19.72 -10.29 -24.74
CA VAL A 2 21.02 -10.28 -24.01
C VAL A 2 21.49 -8.87 -23.62
N THR A 3 21.00 -7.83 -24.29
CA THR A 3 21.56 -6.46 -24.20
C THR A 3 21.18 -5.68 -22.94
N ALA A 4 20.06 -6.00 -22.28
CA ALA A 4 19.63 -5.32 -21.05
C ALA A 4 20.37 -5.85 -19.80
N VAL A 5 20.74 -7.13 -19.80
CA VAL A 5 21.46 -7.79 -18.68
C VAL A 5 22.94 -7.40 -18.65
N GLN A 6 23.54 -7.10 -19.81
CA GLN A 6 24.95 -6.68 -19.89
C GLN A 6 25.23 -5.27 -19.35
N LYS A 7 24.24 -4.38 -19.26
CA LYS A 7 24.43 -3.02 -18.70
C LYS A 7 24.49 -2.96 -17.17
N LEU A 8 24.06 -4.01 -16.47
CA LEU A 8 24.10 -4.08 -14.99
C LEU A 8 25.47 -4.50 -14.43
N LEU A 9 26.42 -4.91 -15.27
CA LEU A 9 27.71 -5.50 -14.85
C LEU A 9 28.89 -4.52 -14.83
N LYS A 10 28.67 -3.20 -14.81
CA LYS A 10 29.76 -2.21 -14.97
C LYS A 10 29.67 -1.03 -14.01
N CYS A 11 29.61 -1.29 -12.70
CA CYS A 11 29.80 -0.27 -11.66
C CYS A 11 30.95 -0.67 -10.72
N PRO A 12 31.95 0.21 -10.47
CA PRO A 12 33.08 -0.09 -9.59
C PRO A 12 32.69 -0.04 -8.10
N PRO A 13 33.33 -0.86 -7.23
CA PRO A 13 32.88 -1.11 -5.85
C PRO A 13 33.32 -0.07 -4.79
N ALA A 14 33.73 1.15 -5.18
CA ALA A 14 34.40 2.07 -4.24
C ALA A 14 33.48 3.14 -3.59
N GLU A 15 32.25 3.34 -4.07
CA GLU A 15 31.34 4.40 -3.57
C GLU A 15 30.18 3.90 -2.66
N VAL A 16 30.08 2.58 -2.46
CA VAL A 16 28.91 1.93 -1.82
C VAL A 16 28.73 2.33 -0.35
N LYS A 17 29.82 2.62 0.38
CA LYS A 17 29.78 2.93 1.82
C LYS A 17 29.21 4.30 2.16
N ASP A 18 29.20 5.24 1.21
CA ASP A 18 28.72 6.60 1.42
C ASP A 18 27.20 6.72 1.13
N VAL A 19 26.71 5.94 0.17
CA VAL A 19 25.28 5.85 -0.18
C VAL A 19 24.50 5.11 0.91
N GLU A 20 25.06 4.03 1.45
CA GLU A 20 24.46 3.25 2.54
C GLU A 20 24.27 4.09 3.80
N LYS A 21 25.27 4.89 4.18
CA LYS A 21 25.16 5.85 5.28
C LYS A 21 24.14 6.95 4.99
N LYS A 22 24.06 7.48 3.76
CA LYS A 22 23.09 8.52 3.39
C LYS A 22 21.66 8.00 3.31
N GLN A 23 21.42 6.75 2.91
CA GLN A 23 20.09 6.13 2.90
C GLN A 23 19.63 5.74 4.30
N GLU A 24 20.52 5.16 5.11
CA GLU A 24 20.26 4.97 6.54
C GLU A 24 19.96 6.32 7.20
N LEU A 25 20.76 7.37 6.93
CA LEU A 25 20.53 8.70 7.49
C LEU A 25 19.24 9.31 6.98
N ALA A 26 18.84 9.18 5.72
CA ALA A 26 17.63 9.79 5.18
C ALA A 26 16.35 9.11 5.68
N ILE A 27 16.35 7.79 5.80
CA ILE A 27 15.19 7.04 6.30
C ILE A 27 15.16 7.04 7.84
N ALA A 28 16.31 6.93 8.50
CA ALA A 28 16.40 7.19 9.93
C ALA A 28 16.08 8.66 10.21
N LEU A 29 16.43 9.64 9.39
CA LEU A 29 15.99 11.03 9.55
C LEU A 29 14.48 11.12 9.36
N ALA A 30 13.88 10.49 8.34
CA ALA A 30 12.42 10.50 8.18
C ALA A 30 11.69 9.85 9.38
N LEU A 31 12.25 8.77 9.95
CA LEU A 31 11.71 8.06 11.11
C LEU A 31 12.11 8.68 12.46
N THR A 32 13.20 9.44 12.53
CA THR A 32 13.70 10.20 13.71
C THR A 32 13.11 11.60 13.76
N PHE A 33 12.73 12.18 12.61
CA PHE A 33 11.90 13.39 12.54
C PHE A 33 10.54 13.13 13.22
N LEU A 34 10.04 11.89 13.16
CA LEU A 34 8.90 11.41 13.94
C LEU A 34 9.19 11.23 15.44
N ALA A 35 10.46 11.22 15.86
CA ALA A 35 10.89 10.95 17.24
C ALA A 35 11.38 12.19 18.02
N GLY A 36 11.52 13.38 17.39
CA GLY A 36 12.15 14.52 18.06
C GLY A 36 11.83 15.90 17.51
N ARG A 37 10.68 16.45 17.91
CA ARG A 37 10.53 17.90 18.13
C ARG A 37 9.88 18.18 19.48
N LYS A 38 10.70 18.17 20.54
CA LYS A 38 10.45 19.05 21.69
C LYS A 38 10.81 20.47 21.23
N TRP A 39 9.82 21.21 20.77
CA TRP A 39 9.96 22.66 20.64
C TRP A 39 9.87 23.27 22.04
N SER A 40 11.02 23.43 22.70
CA SER A 40 11.13 24.29 23.87
C SER A 40 10.87 25.73 23.43
N ARG A 41 9.66 26.21 23.69
CA ARG A 41 9.28 27.61 23.45
C ARG A 41 9.92 28.47 24.53
N THR A 42 11.12 28.97 24.27
CA THR A 42 11.69 30.06 25.05
C THR A 42 10.80 31.29 24.90
N ARG A 43 10.46 31.82 26.06
CA ARG A 43 9.51 32.89 26.33
C ARG A 43 10.22 34.23 26.10
N SER A 44 9.86 34.93 25.04
CA SER A 44 10.26 36.34 24.83
C SER A 44 9.03 37.23 25.02
N LYS A 45 8.97 37.84 26.21
CA LYS A 45 8.38 39.15 26.57
C LYS A 45 8.40 40.12 25.36
N LEU A 46 7.32 40.74 24.88
CA LEU A 46 6.50 41.90 25.37
C LEU A 46 5.69 42.43 24.14
N PRO A 47 4.81 43.45 24.23
CA PRO A 47 3.83 43.83 25.25
C PRO A 47 2.38 43.90 24.69
N ALA A 48 1.45 44.22 25.59
CA ALA A 48 0.00 44.29 25.41
C ALA A 48 -0.48 45.43 24.49
N VAL A 49 -1.55 45.15 23.72
CA VAL A 49 -2.51 46.14 23.23
C VAL A 49 -3.92 45.54 23.31
N VAL A 50 -4.81 46.28 23.98
CA VAL A 50 -6.26 46.08 24.14
C VAL A 50 -6.96 47.09 23.20
N PRO A 51 -8.08 46.74 22.53
CA PRO A 51 -9.44 47.17 22.95
C PRO A 51 -10.52 46.07 22.72
N SER A 52 -11.46 45.80 23.63
CA SER A 52 -12.66 46.56 24.08
C SER A 52 -13.88 46.48 23.13
N GLN A 53 -14.88 45.68 23.56
CA GLN A 53 -16.38 45.81 23.49
C GLN A 53 -17.06 46.41 22.23
N ALA A 54 -18.27 46.09 21.77
CA ALA A 54 -19.38 45.12 21.95
C ALA A 54 -20.47 45.48 20.86
N PRO A 55 -21.58 44.72 20.67
CA PRO A 55 -22.54 44.80 19.53
C PRO A 55 -23.78 45.69 19.87
N PRO A 56 -25.01 45.63 19.26
CA PRO A 56 -25.58 44.91 18.09
C PRO A 56 -26.49 45.77 17.16
N SER A 57 -27.08 45.18 16.10
CA SER A 57 -28.44 45.55 15.64
C SER A 57 -29.08 44.51 14.69
N GLU A 58 -30.39 44.33 14.94
CA GLU A 58 -31.35 43.41 14.32
C GLU A 58 -31.87 43.91 12.97
N GLY A 59 -32.46 43.00 12.19
CA GLY A 59 -33.21 43.33 10.97
C GLY A 59 -33.87 42.10 10.35
N ASP A 60 -35.10 41.82 10.78
CA ASP A 60 -36.05 40.89 10.17
C ASP A 60 -36.44 41.30 8.74
N ALA A 61 -36.66 40.33 7.85
CA ALA A 61 -37.89 40.19 7.05
C ALA A 61 -37.84 38.98 6.09
N ALA A 62 -38.97 38.28 6.04
CA ALA A 62 -39.26 37.01 5.38
C ALA A 62 -39.40 37.07 3.84
N GLN A 63 -39.20 35.92 3.18
CA GLN A 63 -40.17 35.32 2.24
C GLN A 63 -39.78 33.89 1.81
N GLN A 64 -40.79 33.00 1.76
CA GLN A 64 -40.78 31.56 1.47
C GLN A 64 -40.69 31.24 -0.06
N PRO A 65 -41.08 30.04 -0.57
CA PRO A 65 -40.27 28.81 -0.67
C PRO A 65 -40.18 28.30 -2.13
N SER A 66 -39.19 27.46 -2.47
CA SER A 66 -39.26 26.69 -3.72
C SER A 66 -38.63 25.30 -3.65
N SER A 67 -39.46 24.33 -4.05
CA SER A 67 -39.16 23.05 -4.71
C SER A 67 -38.24 22.03 -4.02
N VAL A 68 -38.90 20.99 -3.50
CA VAL A 68 -38.37 19.66 -3.21
C VAL A 68 -37.96 18.96 -4.51
N PRO A 69 -36.72 18.44 -4.66
CA PRO A 69 -36.42 17.45 -5.67
C PRO A 69 -36.63 16.05 -5.08
N GLY A 70 -37.40 15.23 -5.79
CA GLY A 70 -37.44 13.79 -5.58
C GLY A 70 -36.05 13.19 -5.73
N GLY A 71 -35.56 12.57 -4.65
CA GLY A 71 -34.43 11.68 -4.65
C GLY A 71 -34.87 10.44 -3.90
N GLY A 72 -34.75 9.27 -4.53
CA GLY A 72 -35.05 7.98 -3.92
C GLY A 72 -34.30 7.78 -2.59
N PRO A 73 -34.64 6.73 -1.83
CA PRO A 73 -33.97 6.46 -0.57
C PRO A 73 -32.45 6.51 -0.78
N PRO A 74 -31.70 7.28 0.05
CA PRO A 74 -30.26 7.35 -0.08
C PRO A 74 -29.74 5.91 -0.02
N ALA A 75 -29.06 5.50 -1.09
CA ALA A 75 -28.33 4.24 -1.12
C ALA A 75 -27.56 4.15 0.19
N ALA A 76 -27.82 3.08 0.95
CA ALA A 76 -27.21 2.85 2.25
C ALA A 76 -25.71 3.18 2.15
N PRO A 77 -25.13 3.95 3.09
CA PRO A 77 -23.71 4.25 3.05
C PRO A 77 -22.98 2.93 2.93
N SER A 78 -22.24 2.74 1.83
CA SER A 78 -21.42 1.56 1.60
C SER A 78 -20.69 1.26 2.91
N ALA A 79 -21.03 0.15 3.58
CA ALA A 79 -20.49 -0.15 4.88
C ALA A 79 -18.96 -0.09 4.76
N GLY A 80 -18.36 0.95 5.35
CA GLY A 80 -16.94 1.23 5.13
C GLY A 80 -16.10 0.01 5.51
N ARG A 81 -15.03 -0.25 4.77
CA ARG A 81 -14.09 -1.32 5.09
C ARG A 81 -13.41 -1.02 6.45
N PHE A 82 -13.52 -1.93 7.42
CA PHE A 82 -12.86 -1.83 8.72
C PHE A 82 -12.43 -3.21 9.24
N TYR A 83 -11.49 -3.22 10.18
CA TYR A 83 -11.12 -4.40 10.95
C TYR A 83 -11.66 -4.31 12.38
N LEU A 84 -11.99 -5.45 12.98
CA LEU A 84 -12.36 -5.55 14.39
C LEU A 84 -11.13 -5.98 15.20
N ARG A 85 -10.68 -5.15 16.14
CA ARG A 85 -9.57 -5.46 17.03
C ARG A 85 -9.92 -6.64 17.94
N GLY A 86 -8.95 -7.51 18.19
CA GLY A 86 -9.12 -8.76 18.93
C GLY A 86 -9.72 -9.90 18.09
N ALA A 87 -10.27 -9.61 16.90
CA ALA A 87 -10.77 -10.66 16.02
C ALA A 87 -9.62 -11.49 15.44
N LEU A 88 -9.87 -12.79 15.28
CA LEU A 88 -9.01 -13.71 14.57
C LEU A 88 -9.44 -13.77 13.10
N LEU A 89 -8.57 -13.33 12.19
CA LEU A 89 -8.81 -13.46 10.77
C LEU A 89 -8.20 -14.78 10.26
N PRO A 90 -8.80 -15.43 9.24
CA PRO A 90 -8.21 -16.57 8.56
C PRO A 90 -7.08 -16.12 7.61
N LEU A 91 -6.18 -15.25 8.09
CA LEU A 91 -5.01 -14.76 7.37
C LEU A 91 -3.75 -15.38 7.97
N ARG A 92 -2.81 -15.73 7.09
CA ARG A 92 -1.50 -16.27 7.43
C ARG A 92 -0.45 -15.63 6.55
N CYS A 93 0.80 -15.63 7.01
CA CYS A 93 1.93 -15.34 6.14
C CYS A 93 2.00 -16.38 5.02
N THR A 94 2.14 -15.90 3.79
CA THR A 94 2.24 -16.70 2.57
C THR A 94 3.19 -15.99 1.60
N ASP A 95 3.37 -16.51 0.39
CA ASP A 95 4.16 -15.85 -0.64
C ASP A 95 3.58 -14.48 -1.06
N THR A 96 2.28 -14.28 -0.92
CA THR A 96 1.59 -13.03 -1.31
C THR A 96 1.22 -12.14 -0.12
N ARG A 97 1.43 -12.62 1.11
CA ARG A 97 1.00 -11.91 2.32
C ARG A 97 2.08 -11.93 3.39
N GLU A 98 2.37 -10.76 3.93
CA GLU A 98 3.28 -10.59 5.05
C GLU A 98 2.50 -9.97 6.22
N LEU A 99 2.48 -10.63 7.39
CA LEU A 99 1.79 -10.13 8.57
C LEU A 99 2.81 -9.65 9.61
N ARG A 100 2.67 -8.42 10.08
CA ARG A 100 3.59 -7.80 11.05
C ARG A 100 2.83 -7.23 12.24
N ALA A 101 3.05 -7.85 13.40
CA ALA A 101 2.65 -7.31 14.68
C ALA A 101 3.61 -6.17 15.06
N VAL A 102 3.20 -4.93 14.81
CA VAL A 102 3.90 -3.75 15.33
C VAL A 102 2.97 -2.97 16.23
N ASN A 103 3.48 -2.55 17.38
CA ASN A 103 2.73 -1.71 18.32
C ASN A 103 2.87 -0.21 17.96
N ASN A 104 3.87 0.12 17.14
CA ASN A 104 4.18 1.45 16.65
C ASN A 104 4.91 1.31 15.30
N MET A 105 4.54 2.13 14.30
CA MET A 105 5.22 2.12 13.00
C MET A 105 6.69 2.52 13.07
N LYS A 106 7.14 3.22 14.12
CA LYS A 106 8.57 3.51 14.36
C LYS A 106 9.40 2.24 14.56
N ALA A 107 8.79 1.16 15.03
CA ALA A 107 9.46 -0.13 15.16
C ALA A 107 9.55 -0.90 13.83
N ALA A 108 8.81 -0.47 12.80
CA ALA A 108 8.92 -1.06 11.47
C ALA A 108 10.22 -0.60 10.81
N SER A 109 11.14 -1.53 10.57
CA SER A 109 12.38 -1.25 9.85
C SER A 109 12.08 -0.95 8.38
N ALA A 110 12.46 0.25 7.93
CA ALA A 110 12.32 0.60 6.53
C ALA A 110 13.16 -0.29 5.61
N ARG A 111 14.36 -0.71 6.04
CA ARG A 111 15.17 -1.70 5.31
C ARG A 111 14.39 -3.00 5.13
N SER A 112 13.74 -3.48 6.20
CA SER A 112 12.93 -4.70 6.11
C SER A 112 11.75 -4.54 5.16
N LEU A 113 11.07 -3.39 5.18
CA LEU A 113 9.99 -3.09 4.22
C LEU A 113 10.51 -2.98 2.79
N ALA A 114 11.68 -2.40 2.56
CA ALA A 114 12.30 -2.35 1.23
C ALA A 114 12.58 -3.75 0.68
N ARG A 115 13.16 -4.63 1.51
CA ARG A 115 13.42 -6.03 1.15
C ARG A 115 12.14 -6.78 0.81
N VAL A 116 11.11 -6.67 1.65
CA VAL A 116 9.82 -7.32 1.41
C VAL A 116 9.15 -6.77 0.15
N THR A 117 9.10 -5.45 -0.01
CA THR A 117 8.52 -4.79 -1.20
C THR A 117 9.24 -5.23 -2.46
N CYS A 118 10.58 -5.24 -2.46
CA CYS A 118 11.39 -5.72 -3.58
C CYS A 118 11.03 -7.17 -3.93
N SER A 119 10.97 -8.05 -2.93
CA SER A 119 10.59 -9.46 -3.14
C SER A 119 9.18 -9.63 -3.67
N PHE A 120 8.21 -8.82 -3.21
CA PHE A 120 6.83 -8.83 -3.68
C PHE A 120 6.68 -8.33 -5.12
N LEU A 121 7.43 -7.31 -5.52
CA LEU A 121 7.47 -6.87 -6.91
C LEU A 121 8.01 -7.99 -7.82
N ASN A 122 8.95 -8.80 -7.33
CA ASN A 122 9.52 -9.93 -8.07
C ASN A 122 8.61 -11.19 -8.13
N MET A 123 7.46 -11.18 -7.46
CA MET A 123 6.46 -12.28 -7.51
C MET A 123 5.50 -12.17 -8.71
N TRP A 124 5.43 -11.02 -9.37
CA TRP A 124 4.45 -10.71 -10.46
C TRP A 124 2.98 -11.01 -10.10
N LYS A 125 2.66 -11.00 -8.80
CA LYS A 125 1.33 -11.24 -8.25
C LYS A 125 0.97 -10.10 -7.30
N PRO A 126 -0.32 -9.76 -7.14
CA PRO A 126 -0.74 -8.84 -6.09
C PRO A 126 -0.36 -9.39 -4.72
N CYS A 127 0.45 -8.64 -3.98
CA CYS A 127 0.92 -8.97 -2.65
C CYS A 127 0.52 -7.88 -1.66
N THR A 128 0.46 -8.19 -0.37
CA THR A 128 0.11 -7.18 0.65
C THR A 128 0.89 -7.41 1.95
N VAL A 129 1.48 -6.33 2.47
CA VAL A 129 2.04 -6.28 3.81
C VAL A 129 1.00 -5.69 4.75
N PHE A 130 0.67 -6.41 5.83
CA PHE A 130 -0.26 -5.98 6.85
C PHE A 130 0.51 -5.61 8.12
N TYR A 131 0.43 -4.34 8.52
CA TYR A 131 0.88 -3.88 9.82
C TYR A 131 -0.29 -3.78 10.80
N GLY A 132 -0.12 -4.33 11.99
CA GLY A 132 -1.16 -4.36 13.02
C GLY A 132 -1.99 -5.64 13.01
N ILE A 133 -1.59 -6.64 12.24
CA ILE A 133 -2.12 -8.02 12.32
C ILE A 133 -0.94 -8.92 12.69
N SER A 134 -1.11 -9.75 13.72
CA SER A 134 -0.05 -10.68 14.12
C SER A 134 0.04 -11.89 13.20
N PRO A 135 1.18 -12.62 13.19
CA PRO A 135 1.38 -13.76 12.28
C PRO A 135 0.35 -14.90 12.43
N ASP A 136 -0.31 -14.97 13.57
CA ASP A 136 -1.41 -15.89 13.87
C ASP A 136 -2.79 -15.43 13.38
N GLY A 137 -2.88 -14.20 12.84
CA GLY A 137 -4.11 -13.63 12.29
C GLY A 137 -4.88 -12.71 13.24
N HIS A 138 -4.41 -12.45 14.47
CA HIS A 138 -5.11 -11.54 15.39
C HIS A 138 -4.95 -10.07 14.98
N VAL A 139 -6.07 -9.36 14.87
CA VAL A 139 -6.09 -7.92 14.62
C VAL A 139 -5.75 -7.16 15.90
N ARG A 140 -4.62 -6.47 15.91
CA ARG A 140 -4.21 -5.58 17.02
C ARG A 140 -4.45 -4.11 16.68
N GLY A 141 -4.22 -3.74 15.43
CA GLY A 141 -4.13 -2.37 14.95
C GLY A 141 -2.87 -1.66 15.44
N VAL A 142 -2.59 -0.51 14.82
CA VAL A 142 -1.50 0.40 15.16
C VAL A 142 -2.12 1.78 15.44
N PRO A 143 -1.80 2.43 16.56
CA PRO A 143 -2.28 3.79 16.81
C PRO A 143 -1.52 4.75 15.90
N LEU A 144 -2.25 5.55 15.12
CA LEU A 144 -1.65 6.51 14.18
C LEU A 144 -2.40 7.84 14.20
N SER A 145 -1.63 8.92 14.40
CA SER A 145 -2.08 10.29 14.16
C SER A 145 -2.10 10.61 12.66
N LEU A 146 -2.74 11.73 12.27
CA LEU A 146 -2.72 12.21 10.88
C LEU A 146 -1.28 12.45 10.38
N GLU A 147 -0.46 13.10 11.20
CA GLU A 147 0.94 13.41 10.88
C GLU A 147 1.76 12.12 10.63
N GLU A 148 1.56 11.09 11.47
CA GLU A 148 2.26 9.80 11.30
C GLU A 148 1.84 9.07 10.03
N ARG A 149 0.56 9.16 9.63
CA ARG A 149 0.09 8.57 8.37
C ARG A 149 0.74 9.23 7.16
N ASP A 150 0.82 10.55 7.15
CA ASP A 150 1.44 11.30 6.06
C ASP A 150 2.96 11.08 6.00
N ALA A 151 3.61 10.99 7.15
CA ALA A 151 5.01 10.61 7.22
C ALA A 151 5.26 9.18 6.72
N LEU A 152 4.38 8.23 7.07
CA LEU A 152 4.51 6.85 6.58
C LEU A 152 4.35 6.77 5.06
N ARG A 153 3.37 7.48 4.49
CA ARG A 153 3.22 7.57 3.02
C ARG A 153 4.49 8.09 2.35
N ARG A 154 4.99 9.24 2.80
CA ARG A 154 6.23 9.83 2.26
C ARG A 154 7.44 8.90 2.43
N GLY A 155 7.54 8.20 3.56
CA GLY A 155 8.61 7.24 3.81
C GLY A 155 8.56 6.04 2.86
N ILE A 156 7.37 5.54 2.57
CA ILE A 156 7.15 4.47 1.58
C ILE A 156 7.47 4.97 0.17
N ASP A 157 7.01 6.15 -0.21
CA ASP A 157 7.31 6.74 -1.52
C ASP A 157 8.82 6.94 -1.72
N PHE A 158 9.51 7.45 -0.69
CA PHE A 158 10.96 7.57 -0.69
C PHE A 158 11.66 6.21 -0.85
N MET A 159 11.19 5.19 -0.13
CA MET A 159 11.71 3.83 -0.24
C MET A 159 11.50 3.26 -1.65
N VAL A 160 10.32 3.45 -2.25
CA VAL A 160 10.00 3.03 -3.62
C VAL A 160 10.91 3.72 -4.64
N GLY A 161 11.27 4.99 -4.40
CA GLY A 161 12.24 5.72 -5.21
C GLY A 161 13.64 5.10 -5.27
N ASN A 162 13.99 4.22 -4.34
CA ASN A 162 15.28 3.51 -4.32
C ASN A 162 15.26 2.17 -5.06
N LEU A 163 14.10 1.74 -5.61
CA LEU A 163 13.99 0.49 -6.38
C LEU A 163 14.37 0.70 -7.85
N ARG A 164 14.96 -0.31 -8.48
CA ARG A 164 15.37 -0.31 -9.88
C ARG A 164 14.88 -1.58 -10.60
N PRO A 165 14.24 -1.49 -11.77
CA PRO A 165 13.74 -0.26 -12.39
C PRO A 165 12.71 0.44 -11.49
N HIS A 166 12.47 1.73 -11.73
CA HIS A 166 11.51 2.48 -10.92
C HIS A 166 10.11 1.86 -11.08
N PRO A 167 9.46 1.43 -9.99
CA PRO A 167 8.10 0.91 -10.05
C PRO A 167 7.13 1.97 -10.57
N THR A 168 6.03 1.54 -11.18
CA THR A 168 4.97 2.48 -11.60
C THR A 168 4.24 3.02 -10.37
N SER A 169 3.55 4.14 -10.52
CA SER A 169 2.76 4.74 -9.42
C SER A 169 1.63 3.82 -8.91
N THR A 170 1.25 2.81 -9.69
CA THR A 170 0.24 1.81 -9.32
C THR A 170 0.84 0.55 -8.70
N SER A 171 2.16 0.36 -8.76
CA SER A 171 2.84 -0.81 -8.22
C SER A 171 2.85 -0.86 -6.69
N VAL A 172 2.78 0.28 -6.00
CA VAL A 172 2.77 0.33 -4.54
C VAL A 172 1.69 1.30 -4.08
N ARG A 173 0.78 0.82 -3.22
CA ARG A 173 -0.31 1.62 -2.66
C ARG A 173 -0.45 1.36 -1.16
N VAL A 174 -0.67 2.43 -0.40
CA VAL A 174 -0.81 2.37 1.06
C VAL A 174 -2.25 2.73 1.45
N GLU A 175 -2.93 1.79 2.11
CA GLU A 175 -4.25 2.00 2.70
C GLU A 175 -4.18 1.99 4.23
N PHE A 176 -4.91 2.91 4.86
CA PHE A 176 -5.07 2.98 6.31
C PHE A 176 -6.51 2.57 6.63
N VAL A 177 -6.71 1.31 6.97
CA VAL A 177 -8.03 0.75 7.24
C VAL A 177 -8.33 0.86 8.74
N PRO A 178 -9.44 1.50 9.17
CA PRO A 178 -9.76 1.64 10.59
C PRO A 178 -9.85 0.29 11.29
N ALA A 179 -9.26 0.20 12.48
CA ALA A 179 -9.31 -0.96 13.37
C ALA A 179 -10.12 -0.61 14.62
N LEU A 180 -11.39 -1.00 14.66
CA LEU A 180 -12.35 -0.63 15.69
C LEU A 180 -12.39 -1.69 16.79
N TRP A 181 -12.63 -1.31 18.05
CA TRP A 181 -12.87 -2.29 19.12
C TRP A 181 -14.30 -2.83 19.07
N SER A 182 -15.24 -1.98 18.67
CA SER A 182 -16.64 -2.31 18.43
C SER A 182 -17.17 -1.50 17.25
N LYS A 183 -18.19 -2.02 16.56
CA LYS A 183 -18.82 -1.34 15.41
C LYS A 183 -19.40 0.04 15.77
N LEU A 184 -19.66 0.30 17.05
CA LEU A 184 -20.26 1.55 17.53
C LEU A 184 -19.22 2.64 17.88
N GLU A 185 -17.93 2.28 17.96
CA GLU A 185 -16.89 3.20 18.38
C GLU A 185 -16.42 4.07 17.22
N SER A 186 -16.86 5.34 17.20
CA SER A 186 -16.53 6.31 16.15
C SER A 186 -15.86 7.59 16.67
N ARG A 187 -15.59 7.70 17.98
CA ARG A 187 -15.10 8.95 18.60
C ARG A 187 -14.04 8.70 19.69
N LYS A 188 -12.79 8.52 19.27
CA LYS A 188 -11.60 8.73 20.11
C LYS A 188 -10.56 9.51 19.31
N GLU A 189 -9.79 10.37 19.98
CA GLU A 189 -8.76 11.22 19.36
C GLU A 189 -7.59 10.41 18.76
N VAL A 190 -7.37 9.18 19.24
CA VAL A 190 -6.40 8.24 18.69
C VAL A 190 -7.11 7.14 17.93
N PHE A 191 -6.97 7.18 16.61
CA PHE A 191 -7.50 6.16 15.72
C PHE A 191 -6.50 5.02 15.56
N TRP A 192 -7.02 3.80 15.67
CA TRP A 192 -6.27 2.58 15.39
C TRP A 192 -6.50 2.19 13.95
N TYR A 193 -5.43 1.75 13.27
CA TYR A 193 -5.48 1.32 11.88
C TYR A 193 -4.75 0.01 11.67
N VAL A 194 -5.21 -0.77 10.70
CA VAL A 194 -4.35 -1.72 10.00
C VAL A 194 -3.79 -0.98 8.79
N VAL A 195 -2.46 -0.98 8.65
CA VAL A 195 -1.82 -0.41 7.45
C VAL A 195 -1.63 -1.53 6.45
N GLU A 196 -2.20 -1.36 5.27
CA GLU A 196 -2.04 -2.28 4.15
C GLU A 196 -1.13 -1.64 3.11
N VAL A 197 0.00 -2.27 2.85
CA VAL A 197 0.89 -1.88 1.75
C VAL A 197 0.68 -2.90 0.64
N HIS A 198 -0.12 -2.54 -0.35
CA HIS A 198 -0.36 -3.32 -1.54
C HIS A 198 0.81 -3.14 -2.50
N VAL A 199 1.33 -4.26 -3.01
CA VAL A 199 2.47 -4.29 -3.92
C VAL A 199 2.10 -5.15 -5.12
N HIS A 200 2.31 -4.63 -6.32
CA HIS A 200 2.06 -5.34 -7.57
C HIS A 200 3.22 -5.14 -8.54
N GLY A 201 3.91 -6.24 -8.81
CA GLY A 201 5.00 -6.29 -9.77
C GLY A 201 4.54 -6.36 -11.22
N VAL A 202 5.32 -5.76 -12.11
CA VAL A 202 5.10 -5.90 -13.55
C VAL A 202 5.71 -7.23 -14.03
N PRO A 203 4.96 -8.07 -14.78
CA PRO A 203 5.51 -9.28 -15.37
C PRO A 203 6.78 -9.03 -16.19
N ARG A 204 7.67 -10.01 -16.25
CA ARG A 204 8.96 -9.93 -16.98
C ARG A 204 9.90 -8.83 -16.51
N THR A 205 9.69 -8.30 -15.30
CA THR A 205 10.55 -7.29 -14.69
C THR A 205 11.14 -7.81 -13.40
N VAL A 206 12.46 -7.70 -13.25
CA VAL A 206 13.15 -7.98 -11.99
C VAL A 206 13.55 -6.66 -11.37
N TYR A 207 13.14 -6.48 -10.12
CA TYR A 207 13.44 -5.32 -9.29
C TYR A 207 14.60 -5.63 -8.35
N THR A 208 15.47 -4.64 -8.18
CA THR A 208 16.57 -4.62 -7.22
C THR A 208 16.48 -3.35 -6.39
N LEU A 209 17.14 -3.35 -5.25
CA LEU A 209 17.44 -2.11 -4.52
C LEU A 209 18.55 -1.33 -5.26
N SER A 210 18.78 -0.08 -4.83
CA SER A 210 19.76 0.84 -5.43
C SER A 210 21.21 0.39 -5.27
N ASP A 211 21.48 -0.46 -4.27
CA ASP A 211 22.77 -1.12 -4.04
C ASP A 211 23.00 -2.30 -5.01
N GLY A 212 21.98 -2.69 -5.78
CA GLY A 212 22.02 -3.83 -6.70
C GLY A 212 21.49 -5.12 -6.08
N ASP A 213 21.08 -5.13 -4.82
CA ASP A 213 20.58 -6.32 -4.15
C ASP A 213 19.19 -6.71 -4.68
N CYS A 214 19.06 -7.96 -5.07
CA CYS A 214 17.79 -8.56 -5.47
C CYS A 214 17.24 -9.40 -4.32
N PHE A 215 15.97 -9.20 -4.01
CA PHE A 215 15.27 -10.02 -3.03
C PHE A 215 14.19 -10.82 -3.74
N LEU A 216 14.10 -12.11 -3.41
CA LEU A 216 13.07 -13.02 -3.87
C LEU A 216 12.29 -13.54 -2.68
N ARG A 217 11.13 -14.14 -2.96
CA ARG A 217 10.29 -14.70 -1.92
C ARG A 217 9.87 -16.12 -2.28
N LYS A 218 9.99 -17.02 -1.31
CA LYS A 218 9.58 -18.41 -1.44
C LYS A 218 9.15 -18.94 -0.09
N ASP A 219 8.09 -19.72 -0.05
CA ASP A 219 7.55 -20.36 1.16
C ASP A 219 7.24 -19.35 2.29
N GLY A 220 6.81 -18.14 1.92
CA GLY A 220 6.51 -17.06 2.85
C GLY A 220 7.73 -16.31 3.41
N GLU A 221 8.93 -16.60 2.93
CA GLU A 221 10.17 -15.96 3.40
C GLU A 221 10.86 -15.14 2.32
N THR A 222 11.37 -13.97 2.70
CA THR A 222 12.14 -13.08 1.82
C THR A 222 13.63 -13.28 2.03
N TYR A 223 14.35 -13.66 0.97
CA TYR A 223 15.79 -13.89 0.99
C TYR A 223 16.49 -13.03 -0.08
N GLN A 224 17.78 -12.76 0.14
CA GLN A 224 18.63 -12.10 -0.84
C GLN A 224 19.06 -13.15 -1.87
N ALA A 225 18.77 -12.90 -3.14
CA ALA A 225 19.01 -13.86 -4.20
C ALA A 225 20.31 -13.58 -4.94
N HIS A 226 21.05 -14.64 -5.23
CA HIS A 226 22.22 -14.60 -6.09
C HIS A 226 21.84 -14.73 -7.56
N THR A 227 22.77 -14.38 -8.46
CA THR A 227 22.56 -14.36 -9.91
C THR A 227 21.96 -15.64 -10.48
N PHE A 228 22.36 -16.82 -9.98
CA PHE A 228 21.84 -18.10 -10.48
C PHE A 228 20.39 -18.35 -10.03
N GLU A 229 20.03 -17.93 -8.82
CA GLU A 229 18.68 -18.04 -8.27
C GLU A 229 17.74 -17.10 -9.00
N ILE A 230 18.18 -15.86 -9.26
CA ILE A 230 17.40 -14.89 -10.05
C ILE A 230 17.08 -15.44 -11.43
N ARG A 231 18.05 -16.05 -12.12
CA ARG A 231 17.82 -16.64 -13.45
C ARG A 231 16.82 -17.79 -13.39
N SER A 232 17.00 -18.71 -12.45
CA SER A 232 16.11 -19.86 -12.27
C SER A 232 14.69 -19.41 -11.93
N TRP A 233 14.57 -18.38 -11.07
CA TRP A 233 13.33 -17.76 -10.69
C TRP A 233 12.60 -17.12 -11.87
N VAL A 234 13.29 -16.36 -12.71
CA VAL A 234 12.69 -15.72 -13.89
C VAL A 234 12.11 -16.75 -14.84
N VAL A 235 12.82 -17.85 -15.10
CA VAL A 235 12.32 -18.96 -15.93
C VAL A 235 11.03 -19.52 -15.34
N GLN A 236 11.04 -19.84 -14.04
CA GLN A 236 9.87 -20.38 -13.35
C GLN A 236 8.66 -19.41 -13.38
N GLN A 237 8.90 -18.11 -13.20
CA GLN A 237 7.84 -17.10 -13.24
C GLN A 237 7.27 -16.90 -14.66
N GLU A 238 8.11 -16.97 -15.70
CA GLU A 238 7.66 -16.90 -17.09
C GLU A 238 6.80 -18.11 -17.46
N GLU A 239 7.20 -19.31 -17.06
CA GLU A 239 6.43 -20.54 -17.24
C GLU A 239 5.05 -20.44 -16.55
N GLU A 240 5.02 -20.02 -15.28
CA GLU A 240 3.75 -19.86 -14.54
C GLU A 240 2.84 -18.80 -15.19
N HIS A 241 3.43 -17.68 -15.61
CA HIS A 241 2.69 -16.61 -16.28
C HIS A 241 2.11 -17.06 -17.63
N TYR A 242 2.87 -17.84 -18.40
CA TYR A 242 2.40 -18.38 -19.68
C TYR A 242 1.22 -19.35 -19.50
N LEU A 243 1.34 -20.30 -18.57
CA LEU A 243 0.29 -21.26 -18.26
C LEU A 243 -1.00 -20.58 -17.77
N ARG A 244 -0.89 -19.53 -16.96
CA ARG A 244 -2.05 -18.75 -16.50
C ARG A 244 -2.76 -18.02 -17.65
N GLY A 245 -2.00 -17.53 -18.63
CA GLY A 245 -2.55 -16.89 -19.83
C GLY A 245 -3.39 -17.84 -20.66
N LEU A 246 -2.94 -19.10 -20.84
CA LEU A 246 -3.69 -20.13 -21.57
C LEU A 246 -5.02 -20.49 -20.89
N ALA A 247 -5.00 -20.71 -19.57
CA ALA A 247 -6.21 -21.05 -18.81
C ALA A 247 -7.29 -19.94 -18.87
N SER A 248 -6.88 -18.69 -19.05
CA SER A 248 -7.82 -17.56 -19.17
C SER A 248 -8.47 -17.47 -20.56
N GLN A 249 -7.85 -18.04 -21.60
CA GLN A 249 -8.41 -18.05 -22.97
C GLN A 249 -9.44 -19.18 -23.17
N GLU A 250 -9.25 -20.31 -22.51
CA GLU A 250 -10.18 -21.46 -22.59
C GLU A 250 -11.54 -21.16 -21.94
N SER A 251 -11.59 -20.31 -20.91
CA SER A 251 -12.83 -19.94 -20.23
C SER A 251 -13.67 -18.92 -21.01
N GLU A 252 -13.05 -18.06 -21.83
CA GLU A 252 -13.76 -17.12 -22.70
C GLU A 252 -14.27 -17.78 -23.99
N GLY A 253 -13.58 -18.83 -24.48
CA GLY A 253 -14.00 -19.57 -25.69
C GLY A 253 -15.24 -20.47 -25.51
N ALA A 254 -15.60 -20.83 -24.27
CA ALA A 254 -16.72 -21.72 -23.98
C ALA A 254 -18.09 -21.02 -23.88
N ALA A 255 -18.14 -19.67 -23.86
CA ALA A 255 -19.39 -18.91 -23.73
C ALA A 255 -19.96 -18.39 -25.07
N GLY A 256 -19.35 -18.73 -26.21
CA GLY A 256 -19.66 -18.15 -27.52
C GLY A 256 -20.48 -18.98 -28.50
N GLY A 257 -21.08 -20.12 -28.10
CA GLY A 257 -21.65 -21.09 -29.04
C GLY A 257 -23.00 -21.67 -28.65
N ASP A 258 -24.05 -20.85 -28.57
CA ASP A 258 -25.44 -21.33 -28.63
C ASP A 258 -26.32 -20.28 -29.32
N GLY A 259 -25.98 -19.96 -30.57
CA GLY A 259 -26.91 -19.30 -31.48
C GLY A 259 -27.81 -20.37 -32.11
N PRO A 260 -29.14 -20.27 -32.02
CA PRO A 260 -30.03 -21.26 -32.62
C PRO A 260 -29.81 -21.31 -34.14
N PRO A 261 -29.90 -22.52 -34.76
CA PRO A 261 -29.62 -22.69 -36.17
C PRO A 261 -30.60 -21.84 -37.01
N PRO A 262 -30.12 -21.23 -38.12
CA PRO A 262 -30.97 -20.44 -39.00
C PRO A 262 -32.08 -21.31 -39.58
N GLY A 263 -33.30 -20.82 -39.47
CA GLY A 263 -34.54 -21.52 -39.81
C GLY A 263 -34.56 -22.08 -41.22
N ALA A 264 -35.03 -23.32 -41.33
CA ALA A 264 -35.33 -23.97 -42.59
C ALA A 264 -36.41 -23.19 -43.37
N PRO A 265 -36.33 -23.12 -44.71
CA PRO A 265 -37.36 -22.49 -45.53
C PRO A 265 -38.64 -23.35 -45.51
N SER A 266 -39.73 -22.73 -45.05
CA SER A 266 -41.08 -23.29 -45.14
C SER A 266 -41.52 -23.36 -46.60
N ALA A 267 -41.71 -24.57 -47.09
CA ALA A 267 -42.40 -24.84 -48.36
C ALA A 267 -43.89 -24.47 -48.22
N GLY A 268 -44.32 -23.47 -48.99
CA GLY A 268 -45.71 -23.08 -49.17
C GLY A 268 -46.19 -23.51 -50.56
N VAL A 269 -47.32 -24.22 -50.56
CA VAL A 269 -48.13 -24.68 -51.70
C VAL A 269 -48.81 -23.50 -52.39
#